data_AF-A0A495U8C1-F1
#
_entry.id   AF-A0A495U8C1-F1
#
_cell.length_a   1.000
_cell.length_b   1.000
_cell.length_c   1.000
_cell.angle_alpha   90.00
_cell.angle_beta   90.00
_cell.angle_gamma   90.00
#
_symmetry.space_group_name_H-M   'P 1'
#
loop_
_entity.id
_entity.type
_entity.pdbx_description
1 polymer ?
#
loop_
_entity_poly.entity_id
_entity_poly.type
_entity_poly.pdbx_seq_one_letter_code
_entity_poly.pdbx_strand_id
1 'polypeptide(L)'
;MTNPAAELASLLTSWRRMPNAKSIYGVRGMDAQTREEWRTQVRAVELLAQVDRALDALESSGRSVGHYRSYYVAWMKAIIVPEYNWAAGNNGTTNLFDEHVIDMLKATADLLTSTEAPVTVTSESKTESLDALDQILEAIRDAPVADPVRRYLFELISSCRTVLNEASTLGSVDLFGRIHELVGMLTLITDSMNENPEASTWVAKVNELARRLVPYYYAGKATSFALDAAANFKALGEG
;
A
#
# COMPACT_ATOMS: atom_id res chain seq x y z
N MET A 1 7.86 -1.48 -7.09
CA MET A 1 6.70 -0.74 -7.63
C MET A 1 7.14 0.12 -8.80
N THR A 2 6.22 0.60 -9.66
CA THR A 2 6.45 1.92 -10.28
C THR A 2 6.29 2.91 -9.13
N ASN A 3 7.38 3.59 -8.79
CA ASN A 3 7.43 4.49 -7.66
C ASN A 3 6.27 5.52 -7.72
N PRO A 4 5.45 5.67 -6.65
CA PRO A 4 4.23 6.48 -6.71
C PRO A 4 4.56 7.97 -6.91
N ALA A 5 5.69 8.43 -6.37
CA ALA A 5 6.17 9.78 -6.61
C ALA A 5 6.66 9.95 -8.06
N ALA A 6 7.24 8.92 -8.68
CA ALA A 6 7.62 8.96 -10.11
C ALA A 6 6.40 8.96 -11.03
N GLU A 7 5.40 8.13 -10.75
CA GLU A 7 4.15 8.09 -11.50
C GLU A 7 3.40 9.42 -11.38
N LEU A 8 3.31 9.98 -10.18
CA LEU A 8 2.73 11.29 -9.95
C LEU A 8 3.54 12.40 -10.66
N ALA A 9 4.86 12.36 -10.63
CA ALA A 9 5.71 13.30 -11.37
C ALA A 9 5.46 13.24 -12.87
N SER A 10 5.27 12.04 -13.44
CA SER A 10 4.93 11.86 -14.85
C SER A 10 3.57 12.47 -15.18
N LEU A 11 2.55 12.22 -14.36
CA LEU A 11 1.23 12.82 -14.51
C LEU A 11 1.30 14.35 -14.44
N LEU A 12 1.93 14.91 -13.41
CA LEU A 12 2.06 16.36 -13.27
C LEU A 12 2.90 16.97 -14.40
N THR A 13 3.90 16.28 -14.93
CA THR A 13 4.64 16.72 -16.12
C THR A 13 3.71 16.86 -17.32
N SER A 14 2.82 15.90 -17.53
CA SER A 14 1.83 15.96 -18.62
C SER A 14 0.81 17.11 -18.42
N TRP A 15 0.52 17.46 -17.16
CA TRP A 15 -0.45 18.50 -16.83
C TRP A 15 0.14 19.91 -16.75
N ARG A 16 1.46 20.04 -16.61
CA ARG A 16 2.11 21.33 -16.33
C ARG A 16 1.83 22.37 -17.41
N ARG A 17 1.83 21.97 -18.68
CA ARG A 17 1.72 22.90 -19.82
C ARG A 17 0.32 22.87 -20.39
N MET A 18 -0.35 24.01 -20.36
CA MET A 18 -1.66 24.21 -20.99
C MET A 18 -1.49 24.99 -22.30
N PRO A 19 -1.77 24.37 -23.46
CA PRO A 19 -1.91 25.09 -24.73
C PRO A 19 -3.13 26.02 -24.71
N ASN A 20 -3.05 27.18 -25.38
CA ASN A 20 -4.13 28.17 -25.44
C ASN A 20 -5.49 27.64 -25.94
N ALA A 21 -5.49 26.56 -26.72
CA ALA A 21 -6.70 25.97 -27.28
C ALA A 21 -7.31 24.86 -26.40
N LYS A 22 -6.73 24.56 -25.23
CA LYS A 22 -7.21 23.50 -24.33
C LYS A 22 -7.63 24.07 -22.99
N SER A 23 -8.74 23.55 -22.47
CA SER A 23 -9.13 23.74 -21.07
C SER A 23 -8.25 22.89 -20.15
N ILE A 24 -8.29 23.15 -18.84
CA ILE A 24 -7.69 22.25 -17.84
C ILE A 24 -8.23 20.82 -17.98
N TYR A 25 -9.53 20.67 -18.26
CA TYR A 25 -10.14 19.37 -18.51
C TYR A 25 -9.50 18.70 -19.72
N GLY A 26 -9.23 19.43 -20.80
CA GLY A 26 -8.64 18.87 -22.03
C GLY A 26 -7.14 18.62 -21.98
N VAL A 27 -6.42 19.27 -21.05
CA VAL A 27 -5.04 18.89 -20.71
C VAL A 27 -5.03 17.58 -19.91
N ARG A 28 -6.01 17.40 -19.03
CA ARG A 28 -6.12 16.21 -18.18
C ARG A 28 -6.88 15.04 -18.80
N GLY A 29 -7.40 15.21 -20.02
CA GLY A 29 -8.17 14.19 -20.74
C GLY A 29 -9.54 13.92 -20.10
N MET A 30 -10.23 14.99 -19.65
CA MET A 30 -11.55 14.95 -19.00
C MET A 30 -12.63 15.69 -19.81
N ASP A 31 -12.48 15.79 -21.14
CA ASP A 31 -13.38 16.58 -21.99
C ASP A 31 -14.71 15.87 -22.28
N ALA A 32 -14.77 14.54 -22.29
CA ALA A 32 -15.98 13.80 -22.65
C ALA A 32 -16.95 13.57 -21.46
N GLN A 33 -16.59 14.04 -20.26
CA GLN A 33 -17.37 13.94 -19.02
C GLN A 33 -17.78 12.50 -18.66
N THR A 34 -16.97 11.52 -19.00
CA THR A 34 -17.21 10.12 -18.63
C THR A 34 -16.61 9.77 -17.27
N ARG A 35 -17.15 8.75 -16.60
CA ARG A 35 -16.61 8.27 -15.31
C ARG A 35 -15.17 7.77 -15.48
N GLU A 36 -14.86 7.18 -16.61
CA GLU A 36 -13.58 6.59 -16.97
C GLU A 36 -12.48 7.65 -17.02
N GLU A 37 -12.77 8.85 -17.50
CA GLU A 37 -11.79 9.96 -17.58
C GLU A 37 -11.44 10.52 -16.19
N TRP A 38 -12.38 10.50 -15.24
CA TRP A 38 -12.11 10.89 -13.85
C TRP A 38 -11.15 9.94 -13.13
N ARG A 39 -10.92 8.72 -13.66
CA ARG A 39 -9.98 7.76 -13.06
C ARG A 39 -8.57 8.31 -12.98
N THR A 40 -8.12 9.10 -13.95
CA THR A 40 -6.77 9.71 -13.92
C THR A 40 -6.66 10.74 -12.79
N GLN A 41 -7.72 11.53 -12.56
CA GLN A 41 -7.76 12.49 -11.47
C GLN A 41 -7.79 11.78 -10.10
N VAL A 42 -8.63 10.74 -9.96
CA VAL A 42 -8.68 9.90 -8.75
C VAL A 42 -7.32 9.24 -8.50
N ARG A 43 -6.69 8.68 -9.55
CA ARG A 43 -5.37 8.06 -9.48
C ARG A 43 -4.31 9.04 -8.98
N ALA A 44 -4.32 10.29 -9.44
CA ALA A 44 -3.37 11.29 -8.94
C ALA A 44 -3.54 11.57 -7.44
N VAL A 45 -4.77 11.61 -6.94
CA VAL A 45 -5.06 11.76 -5.50
C VAL A 45 -4.60 10.53 -4.71
N GLU A 46 -4.86 9.33 -5.23
CA GLU A 46 -4.39 8.07 -4.63
C GLU A 46 -2.86 8.01 -4.55
N LEU A 47 -2.17 8.42 -5.63
CA LEU A 47 -0.71 8.47 -5.68
C LEU A 47 -0.16 9.46 -4.65
N LEU A 48 -0.75 10.64 -4.49
CA LEU A 48 -0.33 11.60 -3.46
C LEU A 48 -0.52 11.03 -2.06
N ALA A 49 -1.65 10.34 -1.80
CA ALA A 49 -1.88 9.68 -0.52
C ALA A 49 -0.86 8.55 -0.25
N GLN A 50 -0.46 7.80 -1.28
CA GLN A 50 0.60 6.79 -1.17
C GLN A 50 1.96 7.42 -0.86
N VAL A 51 2.30 8.55 -1.51
CA VAL A 51 3.53 9.30 -1.22
C VAL A 51 3.55 9.77 0.23
N ASP A 52 2.44 10.31 0.73
CA ASP A 52 2.35 10.79 2.13
C ASP A 52 2.56 9.65 3.14
N ARG A 53 1.87 8.52 2.95
CA ARG A 53 2.07 7.32 3.79
C ARG A 53 3.51 6.80 3.74
N ALA A 54 4.16 6.87 2.58
CA ALA A 54 5.55 6.46 2.45
C ALA A 54 6.49 7.41 3.21
N LEU A 55 6.23 8.72 3.20
CA LEU A 55 6.96 9.70 4.01
C LEU A 55 6.70 9.50 5.51
N ASP A 56 5.46 9.19 5.93
CA ASP A 56 5.12 8.83 7.32
C ASP A 56 5.95 7.64 7.82
N ALA A 57 6.05 6.60 7.00
CA ALA A 57 6.82 5.40 7.34
C ALA A 57 8.32 5.73 7.49
N LEU A 58 8.87 6.56 6.60
CA LEU A 58 10.26 7.01 6.68
C LEU A 58 10.52 7.87 7.91
N GLU A 59 9.62 8.81 8.24
CA GLU A 59 9.72 9.63 9.45
C GLU A 59 9.68 8.78 10.71
N SER A 60 8.75 7.82 10.76
CA SER A 60 8.62 6.87 11.87
C SER A 60 9.86 5.98 12.03
N SER A 61 10.60 5.74 10.94
CA SER A 61 11.90 5.05 10.97
C SER A 61 13.09 5.94 11.39
N GLY A 62 12.83 7.19 11.77
CA GLY A 62 13.84 8.16 12.20
C GLY A 62 14.53 8.90 11.05
N ARG A 63 14.02 8.79 9.81
CA ARG A 63 14.56 9.56 8.68
C ARG A 63 13.96 10.96 8.64
N SER A 64 14.81 11.95 8.35
CA SER A 64 14.36 13.32 8.15
C SER A 64 13.71 13.47 6.77
N VAL A 65 12.39 13.68 6.76
CA VAL A 65 11.59 13.88 5.52
C VAL A 65 10.90 15.24 5.42
N GLY A 66 11.16 16.16 6.37
CA GLY A 66 10.45 17.43 6.48
C GLY A 66 10.49 18.29 5.21
N HIS A 67 11.61 18.29 4.48
CA HIS A 67 11.76 19.04 3.23
C HIS A 67 10.97 18.46 2.04
N TYR A 68 10.61 17.17 2.08
CA TYR A 68 9.66 16.61 1.12
C TYR A 68 8.23 16.97 1.50
N ARG A 69 7.89 16.86 2.80
CA ARG A 69 6.55 17.18 3.30
C ARG A 69 6.15 18.63 3.08
N SER A 70 7.09 19.57 3.14
CA SER A 70 6.79 20.99 2.89
C SER A 70 6.17 21.23 1.50
N TYR A 71 6.36 20.30 0.55
CA TYR A 71 5.78 20.37 -0.79
C TYR A 71 4.40 19.72 -0.92
N TYR A 72 3.89 19.04 0.12
CA TYR A 72 2.61 18.33 0.05
C TYR A 72 1.46 19.23 -0.42
N VAL A 73 1.37 20.45 0.15
CA VAL A 73 0.35 21.43 -0.24
C VAL A 73 0.51 21.86 -1.70
N ALA A 74 1.75 22.01 -2.18
CA ALA A 74 2.02 22.37 -3.58
C ALA A 74 1.61 21.24 -4.54
N TRP A 75 1.89 19.98 -4.19
CA TRP A 75 1.42 18.81 -4.96
C TRP A 75 -0.10 18.72 -4.98
N MET A 76 -0.75 18.93 -3.84
CA MET A 76 -2.20 18.93 -3.75
C MET A 76 -2.83 20.04 -4.60
N LYS A 77 -2.27 21.26 -4.58
CA LYS A 77 -2.70 22.35 -5.47
C LYS A 77 -2.54 22.00 -6.94
N ALA A 78 -1.42 21.38 -7.32
CA ALA A 78 -1.19 20.93 -8.70
C ALA A 78 -2.21 19.86 -9.15
N ILE A 79 -2.67 19.00 -8.24
CA ILE A 79 -3.67 17.97 -8.50
C ILE A 79 -5.09 18.54 -8.54
N ILE A 80 -5.53 19.27 -7.52
CA ILE A 80 -6.96 19.59 -7.35
C ILE A 80 -7.37 20.64 -8.38
N VAL A 81 -6.76 21.82 -8.40
CA VAL A 81 -6.98 22.84 -9.44
C VAL A 81 -5.81 23.84 -9.38
N PRO A 82 -5.01 24.01 -10.44
CA PRO A 82 -4.03 25.08 -10.48
C PRO A 82 -4.76 26.43 -10.48
N GLU A 83 -4.26 27.39 -9.71
CA GLU A 83 -4.75 28.77 -9.67
C GLU A 83 -4.59 29.40 -11.05
N TYR A 84 -5.56 29.17 -11.95
CA TYR A 84 -5.52 29.72 -13.30
C TYR A 84 -6.09 31.13 -13.29
N ASN A 85 -5.20 32.12 -13.31
CA ASN A 85 -5.57 33.52 -13.41
C ASN A 85 -6.05 33.81 -14.85
N TRP A 86 -7.33 34.13 -15.00
CA TRP A 86 -7.97 34.35 -16.31
C TRP A 86 -7.30 35.46 -17.15
N ALA A 87 -6.50 36.33 -16.54
CA ALA A 87 -5.78 37.41 -17.21
C ALA A 87 -4.54 36.97 -18.03
N ALA A 88 -4.09 35.71 -17.91
CA ALA A 88 -2.89 35.22 -18.60
C ALA A 88 -3.11 34.85 -20.09
N GLY A 89 -4.33 34.99 -20.61
CA GLY A 89 -4.76 34.52 -21.94
C GLY A 89 -4.26 35.30 -23.15
N ASN A 90 -3.12 36.00 -23.08
CA ASN A 90 -2.53 36.69 -24.24
C ASN A 90 -1.32 35.92 -24.79
N ASN A 91 -1.59 35.03 -25.76
CA ASN A 91 -0.65 34.56 -26.79
C ASN A 91 0.49 33.59 -26.41
N GLY A 92 0.35 32.68 -25.42
CA GLY A 92 1.35 31.60 -25.24
C GLY A 92 0.91 30.35 -24.46
N THR A 93 1.71 29.28 -24.49
CA THR A 93 1.55 28.13 -23.57
C THR A 93 1.71 28.59 -22.12
N THR A 94 0.74 28.30 -21.27
CA THR A 94 0.79 28.67 -19.86
C THR A 94 1.27 27.49 -19.01
N ASN A 95 2.21 27.74 -18.10
CA ASN A 95 2.58 26.77 -17.07
C ASN A 95 1.59 26.89 -15.91
N LEU A 96 0.94 25.78 -15.55
CA LEU A 96 -0.06 25.72 -14.46
C LEU A 96 0.57 25.73 -13.06
N PHE A 97 1.83 25.31 -12.96
CA PHE A 97 2.64 25.32 -11.76
C PHE A 97 4.13 25.24 -12.12
N ASP A 98 4.96 25.58 -11.15
CA ASP A 98 6.41 25.63 -11.33
C ASP A 98 7.04 24.24 -11.46
N GLU A 99 8.17 24.18 -12.16
CA GLU A 99 8.90 22.93 -12.41
C GLU A 99 9.43 22.29 -11.12
N HIS A 100 9.79 23.12 -10.15
CA HIS A 100 10.33 22.68 -8.86
C HIS A 100 9.35 21.76 -8.10
N VAL A 101 8.04 21.90 -8.33
CA VAL A 101 7.01 21.05 -7.73
C VAL A 101 7.16 19.61 -8.22
N ILE A 102 7.48 19.43 -9.51
CA ILE A 102 7.73 18.13 -10.14
C ILE A 102 9.10 17.60 -9.72
N ASP A 103 10.13 18.45 -9.70
CA ASP A 103 11.49 18.02 -9.35
C ASP A 103 11.57 17.50 -7.91
N MET A 104 10.79 18.07 -6.99
CA MET A 104 10.67 17.53 -5.64
C MET A 104 9.93 16.18 -5.58
N LEU A 105 8.97 15.91 -6.47
CA LEU A 105 8.40 14.56 -6.59
C LEU A 105 9.42 13.57 -7.14
N LYS A 106 10.25 13.96 -8.11
CA LYS A 106 11.33 13.10 -8.61
C LYS A 106 12.35 12.80 -7.51
N ALA A 107 12.77 13.80 -6.74
CA ALA A 107 13.66 13.60 -5.60
C ALA A 107 13.03 12.70 -4.51
N THR A 108 11.71 12.83 -4.29
CA THR A 108 10.96 11.92 -3.42
C THR A 108 10.97 10.51 -3.99
N ALA A 109 10.82 10.36 -5.30
CA ALA A 109 10.90 9.07 -5.95
C ALA A 109 12.27 8.41 -5.75
N ASP A 110 13.36 9.14 -5.93
CA ASP A 110 14.70 8.59 -5.70
C ASP A 110 14.86 8.10 -4.25
N LEU A 111 14.35 8.87 -3.28
CA LEU A 111 14.32 8.47 -1.87
C LEU A 111 13.53 7.17 -1.64
N LEU A 112 12.29 7.10 -2.14
CA LEU A 112 11.44 5.91 -1.96
C LEU A 112 12.08 4.68 -2.61
N THR A 113 12.64 4.83 -3.80
CA THR A 113 13.34 3.75 -4.52
C THR A 113 14.56 3.26 -3.75
N SER A 114 15.32 4.18 -3.14
CA SER A 114 16.49 3.82 -2.34
C SER A 114 16.17 3.14 -1.00
N THR A 115 14.91 3.19 -0.56
CA THR A 115 14.48 2.68 0.75
C THR A 115 13.56 1.45 0.66
N GLU A 116 13.03 1.14 -0.53
CA GLU A 116 12.38 -0.15 -0.79
C GLU A 116 13.44 -1.27 -0.65
N ALA A 117 13.38 -2.02 0.45
CA ALA A 117 13.98 -3.35 0.47
C ALA A 117 13.26 -4.17 -0.63
N PRO A 118 13.96 -4.77 -1.59
CA PRO A 118 13.32 -5.43 -2.71
C PRO A 118 12.67 -6.72 -2.21
N VAL A 119 11.41 -6.63 -1.81
CA VAL A 119 10.56 -7.80 -1.62
C VAL A 119 10.20 -8.27 -3.01
N THR A 120 11.02 -9.17 -3.54
CA THR A 120 10.78 -9.75 -4.85
C THR A 120 9.72 -10.83 -4.70
N VAL A 121 8.50 -10.51 -5.13
CA VAL A 121 7.44 -11.53 -5.27
C VAL A 121 7.78 -12.40 -6.48
N THR A 122 8.35 -13.57 -6.24
CA THR A 122 8.55 -14.58 -7.29
C THR A 122 7.22 -15.25 -7.64
N SER A 123 7.07 -15.77 -8.85
CA SER A 123 5.88 -16.55 -9.25
C SER A 123 5.61 -17.74 -8.33
N GLU A 124 6.67 -18.34 -7.80
CA GLU A 124 6.63 -19.42 -6.81
C GLU A 124 6.03 -18.91 -5.49
N SER A 125 6.58 -17.84 -4.91
CA SER A 125 6.08 -17.27 -3.65
C SER A 125 4.62 -16.79 -3.75
N LYS A 126 4.22 -16.25 -4.91
CA LYS A 126 2.82 -15.89 -5.20
C LYS A 126 1.91 -17.11 -5.17
N THR A 127 2.32 -18.19 -5.83
CA THR A 127 1.55 -19.43 -5.91
C THR A 127 1.39 -20.05 -4.53
N GLU A 128 2.48 -20.13 -3.76
CA GLU A 128 2.45 -20.64 -2.38
C GLU A 128 1.54 -19.81 -1.47
N SER A 129 1.56 -18.49 -1.62
CA SER A 129 0.75 -17.58 -0.82
C SER A 129 -0.74 -17.69 -1.16
N LEU A 130 -1.08 -17.82 -2.44
CA LEU A 130 -2.46 -18.04 -2.87
C LEU A 130 -3.00 -19.37 -2.36
N ASP A 131 -2.19 -20.44 -2.42
CA ASP A 131 -2.55 -21.73 -1.85
C ASP A 131 -2.74 -21.65 -0.33
N ALA A 132 -1.84 -20.96 0.38
CA ALA A 132 -1.99 -20.75 1.82
C ALA A 132 -3.28 -19.97 2.17
N LEU A 133 -3.63 -18.93 1.41
CA LEU A 133 -4.89 -18.19 1.59
C LEU A 133 -6.11 -19.08 1.38
N ASP A 134 -6.09 -19.96 0.39
CA ASP A 134 -7.18 -20.90 0.13
C ASP A 134 -7.33 -21.92 1.26
N GLN A 135 -6.21 -22.44 1.78
CA GLN A 135 -6.23 -23.35 2.91
C GLN A 135 -6.69 -22.67 4.22
N ILE A 136 -6.33 -21.40 4.43
CA ILE A 136 -6.79 -20.59 5.56
C ILE A 136 -8.30 -20.34 5.45
N LEU A 137 -8.79 -20.01 4.25
CA LEU A 137 -10.21 -19.80 3.99
C LEU A 137 -11.02 -21.04 4.38
N GLU A 138 -10.59 -22.22 3.93
CA GLU A 138 -11.25 -23.48 4.29
C GLU A 138 -11.15 -23.79 5.78
N ALA A 139 -10.00 -23.52 6.41
CA ALA A 139 -9.84 -23.70 7.86
C ALA A 139 -10.76 -22.78 8.68
N ILE A 140 -11.08 -21.59 8.18
CA ILE A 140 -11.95 -20.62 8.87
C ILE A 140 -13.43 -20.95 8.69
N ARG A 141 -13.85 -21.68 7.66
CA ARG A 141 -15.27 -22.04 7.47
C ARG A 141 -15.86 -22.74 8.68
N ASP A 142 -15.12 -23.69 9.24
CA ASP A 142 -15.55 -24.50 10.39
C ASP A 142 -14.86 -24.09 11.70
N ALA A 143 -14.14 -22.96 11.71
CA ALA A 143 -13.44 -22.50 12.90
C ALA A 143 -14.43 -22.12 14.04
N PRO A 144 -14.06 -22.33 15.31
CA PRO A 144 -14.87 -21.95 16.46
C PRO A 144 -14.77 -20.44 16.77
N VAL A 145 -14.99 -19.58 15.77
CA VAL A 145 -14.99 -18.12 15.88
C VAL A 145 -16.40 -17.55 15.78
N ALA A 146 -16.63 -16.37 16.38
CA ALA A 146 -17.88 -15.65 16.23
C ALA A 146 -18.11 -15.20 14.78
N ASP A 147 -19.36 -15.21 14.31
CA ASP A 147 -19.72 -14.88 12.92
C ASP A 147 -19.21 -13.51 12.43
N PRO A 148 -19.22 -12.42 13.24
CA PRO A 148 -18.64 -11.15 12.81
C PRO A 148 -17.13 -11.25 12.52
N VAL A 149 -16.40 -12.01 13.33
CA VAL A 149 -14.97 -12.25 13.16
C VAL A 149 -14.72 -13.10 11.92
N ARG A 150 -15.52 -14.16 11.72
CA ARG A 150 -15.45 -15.02 10.53
C ARG A 150 -15.64 -14.23 9.24
N ARG A 151 -16.65 -13.36 9.20
CA ARG A 151 -16.94 -12.50 8.06
C ARG A 151 -15.78 -11.54 7.78
N TYR A 152 -15.23 -10.91 8.81
CA TYR A 152 -14.10 -10.01 8.65
C TYR A 152 -12.85 -10.73 8.12
N LEU A 153 -12.57 -11.95 8.58
CA LEU A 153 -11.49 -12.76 8.01
C LEU A 153 -11.72 -13.10 6.54
N PHE A 154 -12.95 -13.42 6.13
CA PHE A 154 -13.27 -13.66 4.72
C PHE A 154 -13.03 -12.43 3.85
N GLU A 155 -13.41 -11.25 4.34
CA GLU A 155 -13.14 -9.97 3.66
C GLU A 155 -11.62 -9.70 3.55
N LEU A 156 -10.86 -9.94 4.63
CA LEU A 156 -9.40 -9.81 4.65
C LEU A 156 -8.69 -10.78 3.69
N ILE A 157 -9.10 -12.05 3.67
CA ILE A 157 -8.54 -13.06 2.78
C ILE A 157 -8.83 -12.71 1.33
N SER A 158 -10.07 -12.30 1.02
CA SER A 158 -10.44 -11.83 -0.32
C SER A 158 -9.60 -10.62 -0.74
N SER A 159 -9.42 -9.65 0.16
CA SER A 159 -8.56 -8.49 -0.08
C SER A 159 -7.10 -8.91 -0.32
N CYS A 160 -6.54 -9.81 0.48
CA CYS A 160 -5.19 -10.33 0.28
C CYS A 160 -5.04 -11.03 -1.07
N ARG A 161 -6.02 -11.85 -1.50
CA ARG A 161 -6.00 -12.51 -2.82
C ARG A 161 -6.02 -11.51 -3.96
N THR A 162 -6.87 -10.49 -3.88
CA THR A 162 -6.95 -9.42 -4.87
C THR A 162 -5.60 -8.72 -4.99
N VAL A 163 -5.04 -8.29 -3.85
CA VAL A 163 -3.77 -7.58 -3.84
C VAL A 163 -2.60 -8.48 -4.28
N LEU A 164 -2.58 -9.77 -3.94
CA LEU A 164 -1.58 -10.74 -4.45
C LEU A 164 -1.65 -10.94 -5.96
N ASN A 165 -2.86 -11.01 -6.51
CA ASN A 165 -3.07 -11.15 -7.95
C ASN A 165 -2.65 -9.90 -8.70
N GLU A 166 -2.92 -8.73 -8.12
CA GLU A 166 -2.59 -7.42 -8.66
C GLU A 166 -1.13 -7.01 -8.38
N ALA A 167 -0.45 -7.61 -7.41
CA ALA A 167 0.91 -7.27 -7.00
C ALA A 167 1.94 -7.41 -8.14
N SER A 168 1.74 -8.34 -9.07
CA SER A 168 2.57 -8.49 -10.27
C SER A 168 2.41 -7.35 -11.28
N THR A 169 1.35 -6.55 -11.16
CA THR A 169 0.96 -5.51 -12.13
C THR A 169 1.03 -4.10 -11.53
N LEU A 170 0.70 -3.94 -10.23
CA LEU A 170 0.57 -2.65 -9.54
C LEU A 170 1.58 -2.46 -8.40
N GLY A 171 2.31 -3.51 -8.02
CA GLY A 171 3.34 -3.50 -6.97
C GLY A 171 2.83 -3.68 -5.53
N SER A 172 3.75 -3.75 -4.56
CA SER A 172 3.58 -4.50 -3.30
C SER A 172 3.23 -3.71 -2.03
N VAL A 173 3.01 -2.38 -2.07
CA VAL A 173 2.82 -1.57 -0.84
C VAL A 173 1.53 -1.92 -0.09
N ASP A 174 0.41 -2.17 -0.79
CA ASP A 174 -0.83 -2.60 -0.14
C ASP A 174 -0.80 -4.09 0.28
N LEU A 175 0.09 -4.89 -0.32
CA LEU A 175 0.18 -6.33 -0.02
C LEU A 175 0.66 -6.56 1.41
N PHE A 176 1.66 -5.79 1.82
CA PHE A 176 2.22 -5.86 3.17
C PHE A 176 1.21 -5.53 4.24
N GLY A 177 0.51 -4.40 4.10
CA GLY A 177 -0.48 -3.96 5.08
C GLY A 177 -1.58 -5.01 5.25
N ARG A 178 -2.08 -5.57 4.14
CA ARG A 178 -3.16 -6.57 4.17
C ARG A 178 -2.71 -7.92 4.71
N ILE A 179 -1.52 -8.39 4.33
CA ILE A 179 -0.96 -9.62 4.90
C ILE A 179 -0.69 -9.44 6.40
N HIS A 180 -0.17 -8.29 6.84
CA HIS A 180 0.05 -8.01 8.26
C HIS A 180 -1.25 -7.96 9.06
N GLU A 181 -2.28 -7.32 8.52
CA GLU A 181 -3.61 -7.27 9.13
C GLU A 181 -4.21 -8.67 9.27
N LEU A 182 -4.11 -9.49 8.22
CA LEU A 182 -4.56 -10.89 8.26
C LEU A 182 -3.76 -11.71 9.27
N VAL A 183 -2.43 -11.68 9.23
CA VAL A 183 -1.58 -12.44 10.16
C VAL A 183 -1.80 -11.99 11.60
N GLY A 184 -1.97 -10.68 11.84
CA GLY A 184 -2.29 -10.14 13.17
C GLY A 184 -3.62 -10.66 13.70
N MET A 185 -4.66 -10.65 12.87
CA MET A 185 -5.98 -11.19 13.24
C MET A 185 -5.95 -12.70 13.48
N LEU A 186 -5.24 -13.46 12.65
CA LEU A 186 -5.06 -14.90 12.84
C LEU A 186 -4.34 -15.18 14.17
N THR A 187 -3.30 -14.40 14.49
CA THR A 187 -2.54 -14.51 15.74
C THR A 187 -3.43 -14.24 16.96
N LEU A 188 -4.23 -13.17 16.94
CA LEU A 188 -5.17 -12.86 18.02
C LEU A 188 -6.17 -13.99 18.26
N ILE A 189 -6.67 -14.61 17.19
CA ILE A 189 -7.62 -15.72 17.28
C ILE A 189 -6.93 -16.97 17.81
N THR A 190 -5.77 -17.33 17.27
CA THR A 190 -5.04 -18.52 17.72
C THR A 190 -4.59 -18.38 19.18
N ASP A 191 -4.17 -17.20 19.62
CA ASP A 191 -3.85 -16.92 21.01
C ASP A 191 -5.06 -17.08 21.93
N SER A 192 -6.24 -16.60 21.50
CA SER A 192 -7.49 -16.79 22.26
C SER A 192 -7.93 -18.25 22.38
N MET A 193 -7.39 -19.14 21.53
CA MET A 193 -7.74 -20.56 21.45
C MET A 193 -6.63 -21.49 21.96
N ASN A 194 -5.45 -20.97 22.29
CA ASN A 194 -4.28 -21.74 22.69
C ASN A 194 -4.49 -22.57 23.98
N GLU A 195 -5.46 -22.19 24.81
CA GLU A 195 -5.81 -22.90 26.04
C GLU A 195 -6.87 -23.98 25.85
N ASN A 196 -7.47 -24.09 24.65
CA ASN A 196 -8.46 -25.12 24.33
C ASN A 196 -7.79 -26.33 23.64
N PRO A 197 -7.69 -27.50 24.30
CA PRO A 197 -7.06 -28.69 23.72
C PRO A 197 -7.70 -29.15 22.40
N GLU A 198 -9.02 -28.93 22.24
CA GLU A 198 -9.77 -29.30 21.04
C GLU A 198 -9.43 -28.41 19.83
N ALA A 199 -8.94 -27.19 20.08
CA ALA A 199 -8.54 -26.24 19.03
C ALA A 199 -7.06 -26.34 18.64
N SER A 200 -6.24 -27.10 19.38
CA SER A 200 -4.77 -27.17 19.22
C SER A 200 -4.33 -27.55 17.79
N THR A 201 -4.97 -28.55 17.18
CA THR A 201 -4.71 -28.99 15.80
C THR A 201 -5.05 -27.88 14.79
N TRP A 202 -6.14 -27.15 15.01
CA TRP A 202 -6.55 -26.04 14.15
C TRP A 202 -5.56 -24.86 14.28
N VAL A 203 -5.17 -24.51 15.51
CA VAL A 203 -4.19 -23.46 15.80
C VAL A 203 -2.85 -23.77 15.13
N ALA A 204 -2.35 -24.99 15.25
CA ALA A 204 -1.10 -25.41 14.61
C ALA A 204 -1.17 -25.26 13.09
N LYS A 205 -2.28 -25.71 12.47
CA LYS A 205 -2.50 -25.59 11.02
C LYS A 205 -2.54 -24.13 10.57
N VAL A 206 -3.29 -23.27 11.26
CA VAL A 206 -3.39 -21.84 10.89
C VAL A 206 -2.06 -21.13 11.03
N ASN A 207 -1.29 -21.42 12.09
CA ASN A 207 0.05 -20.84 12.28
C ASN A 207 1.04 -21.29 11.20
N GLU A 208 1.00 -22.56 10.78
CA GLU A 208 1.81 -23.07 9.67
C GLU A 208 1.46 -22.34 8.36
N LEU A 209 0.18 -22.21 8.04
CA LEU A 209 -0.28 -21.52 6.84
C LEU A 209 0.06 -20.03 6.87
N ALA A 210 -0.08 -19.38 8.02
CA ALA A 210 0.31 -17.97 8.19
C ALA A 210 1.80 -17.76 7.89
N ARG A 211 2.69 -18.69 8.29
CA ARG A 211 4.12 -18.62 7.94
C ARG A 211 4.38 -18.74 6.44
N ARG A 212 3.52 -19.42 5.69
CA ARG A 212 3.63 -19.49 4.21
C ARG A 212 3.22 -18.18 3.52
N LEU A 213 2.58 -17.26 4.25
CA LEU A 213 2.37 -15.88 3.83
C LEU A 213 3.59 -14.98 4.17
N VAL A 214 4.55 -15.48 4.96
CA VAL A 214 5.75 -14.74 5.43
C VAL A 214 6.93 -14.70 4.43
N PRO A 215 6.98 -15.35 3.24
CA PRO A 215 8.02 -15.08 2.25
C PRO A 215 8.13 -13.61 1.83
N TYR A 216 7.10 -12.80 2.08
CA TYR A 216 7.16 -11.34 1.92
C TYR A 216 7.97 -10.64 3.03
N TYR A 217 8.34 -11.30 4.13
CA TYR A 217 8.88 -10.66 5.32
C TYR A 217 10.40 -10.35 5.30
N TYR A 218 11.21 -10.80 4.33
CA TYR A 218 12.66 -10.63 4.49
C TYR A 218 13.23 -9.28 4.00
N ALA A 219 13.39 -8.37 4.97
CA ALA A 219 14.68 -7.71 5.25
C ALA A 219 14.77 -7.28 6.73
N GLY A 220 15.22 -8.19 7.59
CA GLY A 220 15.86 -7.84 8.87
C GLY A 220 15.38 -8.65 10.06
N LYS A 221 16.08 -9.76 10.37
CA LYS A 221 16.38 -10.36 11.70
C LYS A 221 15.40 -10.26 12.90
N ALA A 222 14.13 -9.85 12.74
CA ALA A 222 13.28 -9.43 13.86
C ALA A 222 12.01 -10.28 14.07
N THR A 223 11.53 -11.09 13.11
CA THR A 223 10.32 -11.91 13.35
C THR A 223 10.55 -13.25 14.00
N SER A 224 11.74 -13.85 13.89
CA SER A 224 12.02 -15.03 14.72
C SER A 224 11.85 -14.65 16.19
N PHE A 225 12.23 -13.42 16.55
CA PHE A 225 11.99 -12.90 17.89
C PHE A 225 10.51 -12.64 18.21
N ALA A 226 9.66 -12.16 17.31
CA ALA A 226 8.26 -11.89 17.68
C ALA A 226 7.44 -13.16 17.90
N LEU A 227 7.62 -14.17 17.04
CA LEU A 227 6.92 -15.46 17.17
C LEU A 227 7.55 -16.35 18.25
N ASP A 228 8.89 -16.34 18.41
CA ASP A 228 9.54 -17.08 19.51
C ASP A 228 9.46 -16.34 20.85
N ALA A 229 9.37 -15.00 20.90
CA ALA A 229 9.19 -14.29 22.16
C ALA A 229 7.77 -14.46 22.71
N ALA A 230 6.75 -14.55 21.86
CA ALA A 230 5.40 -14.93 22.31
C ALA A 230 5.38 -16.36 22.88
N ALA A 231 6.12 -17.29 22.27
CA ALA A 231 6.29 -18.65 22.79
C ALA A 231 7.14 -18.70 24.08
N ASN A 232 8.19 -17.88 24.21
CA ASN A 232 9.11 -17.88 25.36
C ASN A 232 8.63 -17.04 26.55
N PHE A 233 7.79 -16.01 26.36
CA PHE A 233 7.23 -15.24 27.49
C PHE A 233 6.32 -16.08 28.37
N LYS A 234 5.66 -17.10 27.80
CA LYS A 234 4.83 -18.04 28.56
C LYS A 234 5.65 -18.98 29.45
N ALA A 235 6.88 -19.31 29.07
CA ALA A 235 7.77 -20.19 29.84
C ALA A 235 8.45 -19.50 31.05
N LEU A 236 8.46 -18.16 31.09
CA LEU A 236 9.06 -17.38 32.19
C LEU A 236 8.04 -16.92 33.25
N GLY A 237 6.75 -17.20 33.05
CA GLY A 237 5.67 -16.85 33.99
C GLY A 237 5.26 -17.98 34.95
N GLU A 238 5.82 -19.18 34.81
CA GLU A 238 5.49 -20.37 35.63
C GLU A 238 6.67 -20.87 36.48
N GLY A 239 7.64 -20.00 36.80
CA GLY A 239 8.79 -20.28 37.68
C GLY A 239 8.65 -19.69 39.07
#